data_AF-A0AAD4DL55-F1
#
_entry.id   AF-A0AAD4DL55-F1
#
_cell.length_a   1.000
_cell.length_b   1.000
_cell.length_c   1.000
_cell.angle_alpha   90.00
_cell.angle_beta   90.00
_cell.angle_gamma   90.00
#
_symmetry.space_group_name_H-M   'P 1'
#
loop_
_entity.id
_entity.type
_entity.pdbx_description
1 polymer ?
#
loop_
_entity_poly.entity_id
_entity_poly.type
_entity_poly.pdbx_seq_one_letter_code
_entity_poly.pdbx_strand_id
1 'polypeptide(L)'
;MVVVKPEHSAGLGNGTGGYLLSIGGYPAPSGGFWSAYDTQAGTWSNLTTPAPYPGLEGHTAVSDPQTGLVYVIGGYYINNITPSSQVANDLTVFDPNTGKVVQQTVASQHFNTTGSSAVWSTRRKSVLLFHGWSIATSIDEIYGIVQTGVKELNVTSRTWSNMPEARCGPRKINDFAYVHVSRPR
;
A
#
# COMPACT_ATOMS: atom_id res chain seq x y z
N MET A 1 28.89 18.77 7.97
CA MET A 1 27.73 17.99 8.45
C MET A 1 26.51 18.53 7.71
N VAL A 2 25.93 17.77 6.79
CA VAL A 2 24.75 18.21 6.02
C VAL A 2 23.55 18.03 6.94
N VAL A 3 22.87 19.13 7.26
CA VAL A 3 21.61 19.08 8.00
C VAL A 3 20.58 18.46 7.07
N VAL A 4 20.26 17.18 7.29
CA VAL A 4 19.09 16.56 6.68
C VAL A 4 17.90 17.17 7.39
N LYS A 5 17.17 18.07 6.72
CA LYS A 5 15.88 18.53 7.24
C LYS A 5 14.97 17.30 7.35
N PRO A 6 14.23 17.09 8.44
CA PRO A 6 13.15 16.12 8.45
C PRO A 6 12.01 16.67 7.60
N GLU A 7 12.17 16.60 6.27
CA GLU A 7 11.18 17.06 5.30
C GLU A 7 10.13 15.99 4.97
N HIS A 8 10.11 14.91 5.76
CA HIS A 8 9.29 13.72 5.54
C HIS A 8 8.54 13.26 6.81
N SER A 9 8.30 14.16 7.77
CA SER A 9 7.42 13.85 8.90
C SER A 9 5.96 13.99 8.46
N ALA A 10 5.44 13.01 7.71
CA ALA A 10 4.06 12.67 8.00
C ALA A 10 4.09 12.10 9.42
N GLY A 11 3.34 12.70 10.34
CA GLY A 11 3.44 12.40 11.76
C GLY A 11 2.07 12.26 12.40
N LEU A 12 1.73 11.07 12.85
CA LEU A 12 0.72 10.88 13.89
C LEU A 12 1.36 11.29 15.23
N GLY A 13 1.54 12.59 15.45
CA GLY A 13 2.18 13.15 16.65
C GLY A 13 3.15 14.31 16.37
N ASN A 14 3.82 14.79 17.42
CA ASN A 14 4.75 15.94 17.38
C ASN A 14 6.22 15.55 17.13
N GLY A 15 6.52 14.26 16.96
CA GLY A 15 7.88 13.74 16.76
C GLY A 15 8.41 13.99 15.34
N THR A 16 9.71 14.25 15.21
CA THR A 16 10.37 14.47 13.89
C THR A 16 11.02 13.19 13.33
N GLY A 17 11.04 12.09 14.09
CA GLY A 17 11.67 10.82 13.73
C GLY A 17 10.88 9.92 12.77
N GLY A 18 9.64 10.30 12.44
CA GLY A 18 8.70 9.44 11.70
C GLY A 18 8.10 8.34 12.58
N TYR A 19 7.15 7.58 12.02
CA TYR A 19 6.48 6.47 12.71
C TYR A 19 6.48 5.21 11.86
N LEU A 20 6.27 4.06 12.50
CA LEU A 20 5.83 2.84 11.83
C LEU A 20 4.31 2.77 11.92
N LEU A 21 3.64 2.59 10.79
CA LEU A 21 2.18 2.44 10.74
C LEU A 21 1.84 0.98 10.48
N SER A 22 1.01 0.40 11.35
CA SER A 22 0.47 -0.95 11.21
C SER A 22 -1.02 -0.86 10.91
N ILE A 23 -1.46 -1.52 9.83
CA ILE A 23 -2.82 -1.43 9.29
C ILE A 23 -3.39 -2.83 9.07
N GLY A 24 -4.67 -3.03 9.37
CA GLY A 24 -5.45 -4.26 9.12
C GLY A 24 -4.95 -5.48 9.89
N GLY A 25 -4.97 -6.65 9.24
CA GLY A 25 -4.61 -7.94 9.84
C GLY A 25 -5.81 -8.87 10.08
N TYR A 26 -5.53 -10.11 10.51
CA TYR A 26 -6.54 -11.13 10.82
C TYR A 26 -6.54 -11.50 12.32
N PRO A 27 -7.72 -11.67 12.95
CA PRO A 27 -9.04 -11.34 12.42
C PRO A 27 -9.17 -9.83 12.29
N ALA A 28 -9.79 -9.32 11.21
CA ALA A 28 -10.10 -7.91 11.12
C ALA A 28 -11.23 -7.62 12.12
N PRO A 29 -11.01 -6.90 13.25
CA PRO A 29 -12.13 -6.42 14.05
C PRO A 29 -13.04 -5.56 13.16
N SER A 30 -14.31 -5.36 13.51
CA SER A 30 -15.17 -4.48 12.71
C SER A 30 -14.53 -3.09 12.63
N GLY A 31 -14.14 -2.68 11.41
CA GLY A 31 -13.36 -1.47 11.18
C GLY A 31 -11.83 -1.66 11.13
N GLY A 32 -11.27 -2.87 11.15
CA GLY A 32 -9.82 -3.10 11.04
C GLY A 32 -8.99 -2.56 12.22
N PHE A 33 -7.69 -2.87 12.21
CA PHE A 33 -6.73 -2.39 13.22
C PHE A 33 -5.82 -1.32 12.65
N TRP A 34 -5.55 -0.28 13.45
CA TRP A 34 -4.61 0.78 13.12
C TRP A 34 -3.78 1.11 14.35
N SER A 35 -2.46 1.05 14.23
CA SER A 35 -1.55 1.51 15.29
C SER A 35 -0.32 2.18 14.70
N ALA A 36 0.26 3.09 15.49
CA ALA A 36 1.52 3.74 15.15
C ALA A 36 2.56 3.52 16.24
N TYR A 37 3.79 3.24 15.83
CA TYR A 37 4.96 3.28 16.70
C TYR A 37 5.68 4.60 16.51
N ASP A 38 5.75 5.41 17.55
CA ASP A 38 6.59 6.60 17.58
C ASP A 38 8.04 6.17 17.80
N THR A 39 8.87 6.39 16.79
CA THR A 39 10.28 5.97 16.80
C THR A 39 11.14 6.77 17.78
N GLN A 40 10.71 7.98 18.15
CA GLN A 40 11.41 8.84 19.09
C GLN A 40 10.98 8.55 20.53
N ALA A 41 9.69 8.37 20.77
CA ALA A 41 9.16 8.03 22.09
C ALA A 41 9.37 6.55 22.44
N GLY A 42 9.55 5.69 21.43
CA GLY A 42 9.72 4.26 21.60
C GLY A 42 8.43 3.54 22.02
N THR A 43 7.27 4.10 21.70
CA THR A 43 5.95 3.63 22.19
C THR A 43 4.98 3.36 21.05
N TRP A 44 4.12 2.36 21.25
CA TRP A 44 2.97 2.09 20.39
C TRP A 44 1.73 2.85 20.86
N SER A 45 0.95 3.36 19.91
CA SER A 45 -0.35 3.96 20.14
C SER A 45 -1.39 3.31 19.22
N ASN A 46 -2.53 2.94 19.77
CA ASN A 46 -3.69 2.53 18.96
C ASN A 46 -4.33 3.78 18.36
N LEU A 47 -4.69 3.71 17.08
CA LEU A 47 -5.34 4.78 16.35
C LEU A 47 -6.80 4.41 16.12
N THR A 48 -7.64 5.44 15.98
CA THR A 48 -8.98 5.23 15.45
C THR A 48 -8.87 4.89 13.97
N THR A 49 -9.51 3.80 13.54
CA THR A 49 -9.61 3.48 12.12
C THR A 49 -10.29 4.64 11.39
N PRO A 50 -9.68 5.18 10.33
CA PRO A 50 -10.30 6.22 9.53
C PRO A 50 -11.47 5.65 8.71
N ALA A 51 -12.65 6.20 8.87
CA ALA A 51 -13.75 5.93 7.95
C ALA A 51 -13.46 6.55 6.57
N PRO A 52 -13.87 5.92 5.46
CA PRO A 52 -14.63 4.66 5.36
C PRO A 52 -13.74 3.41 5.09
N TYR A 53 -12.62 3.23 5.80
CA TYR A 53 -11.76 2.06 5.61
C TYR A 53 -12.45 0.76 6.10
N PRO A 54 -12.55 -0.29 5.26
CA PRO A 54 -13.34 -1.49 5.59
C PRO A 54 -12.61 -2.51 6.48
N GLY A 55 -11.30 -2.36 6.71
CA GLY A 55 -10.49 -3.31 7.49
C GLY A 55 -10.09 -4.54 6.68
N LEU A 56 -8.92 -4.50 6.04
CA LEU A 56 -8.49 -5.50 5.06
C LEU A 56 -7.41 -6.46 5.61
N GLU A 57 -7.44 -7.72 5.20
CA GLU A 57 -6.34 -8.68 5.32
C GLU A 57 -5.59 -8.82 3.98
N GLY A 58 -4.28 -9.09 4.03
CA GLY A 58 -3.50 -9.44 2.83
C GLY A 58 -3.33 -8.29 1.83
N HIS A 59 -3.59 -7.06 2.28
CA HIS A 59 -3.31 -5.84 1.53
C HIS A 59 -1.81 -5.52 1.59
N THR A 60 -1.39 -4.60 0.74
CA THR A 60 -0.07 -3.97 0.81
C THR A 60 -0.22 -2.46 0.99
N ALA A 61 0.80 -1.82 1.54
CA ALA A 61 0.80 -0.38 1.75
C ALA A 61 2.15 0.22 1.37
N VAL A 62 2.12 1.41 0.77
CA VAL A 62 3.33 2.18 0.45
C VAL A 62 3.12 3.65 0.82
N SER A 63 4.17 4.31 1.29
CA SER A 63 4.14 5.75 1.54
C SER A 63 4.80 6.52 0.40
N ASP A 64 4.19 7.65 0.03
CA ASP A 64 4.88 8.69 -0.74
C ASP A 64 5.74 9.51 0.23
N PRO A 65 7.07 9.45 0.15
CA PRO A 65 7.92 10.25 1.03
C PRO A 65 7.71 11.75 0.84
N GLN A 66 7.34 12.24 -0.35
CA GLN A 66 7.20 13.67 -0.61
C GLN A 66 5.97 14.27 0.10
N THR A 67 4.85 13.58 0.09
CA THR A 67 3.58 14.06 0.68
C THR A 67 3.27 13.43 2.03
N GLY A 68 3.87 12.28 2.31
CA GLY A 68 3.58 11.47 3.49
C GLY A 68 2.29 10.66 3.40
N LEU A 69 1.59 10.69 2.26
CA LEU A 69 0.39 9.90 2.03
C LEU A 69 0.70 8.41 1.98
N VAL A 70 -0.22 7.60 2.50
CA VAL A 70 -0.12 6.14 2.51
C VAL A 70 -1.16 5.56 1.55
N TYR A 71 -0.71 4.76 0.59
CA TYR A 71 -1.54 4.08 -0.39
C TYR A 71 -1.70 2.63 0.04
N VAL A 72 -2.91 2.27 0.45
CA VAL A 72 -3.31 0.91 0.81
C VAL A 72 -3.98 0.28 -0.41
N ILE A 73 -3.43 -0.85 -0.87
CA ILE A 73 -3.81 -1.48 -2.14
C ILE A 73 -4.16 -2.95 -1.90
N GLY A 74 -5.30 -3.36 -2.48
CA GLY A 74 -5.70 -4.77 -2.51
C GLY A 74 -6.14 -5.28 -1.15
N GLY A 75 -5.90 -6.56 -0.91
CA GLY A 75 -6.41 -7.25 0.27
C GLY A 75 -7.87 -7.67 0.13
N TYR A 76 -8.40 -8.26 1.18
CA TYR A 76 -9.77 -8.74 1.22
C TYR A 76 -10.35 -8.58 2.62
N TYR A 77 -11.67 -8.41 2.69
CA TYR A 77 -12.41 -8.44 3.94
C TYR A 77 -13.64 -9.33 3.77
N ILE A 78 -13.84 -10.24 4.71
CA ILE A 78 -15.06 -11.05 4.79
C ILE A 78 -16.01 -10.33 5.74
N ASN A 79 -16.97 -9.58 5.19
CA ASN A 79 -18.06 -9.07 5.98
C ASN A 79 -19.15 -10.15 6.07
N ASN A 80 -19.36 -10.74 7.25
CA ASN A 80 -20.52 -11.63 7.48
C ASN A 80 -21.86 -10.87 7.46
N ILE A 81 -21.84 -9.56 7.22
CA ILE A 81 -23.02 -8.69 7.15
C ILE A 81 -23.28 -8.40 5.68
N THR A 82 -24.05 -9.28 5.03
CA THR A 82 -24.57 -9.18 3.64
C THR A 82 -23.55 -9.56 2.56
N PRO A 83 -23.89 -10.48 1.63
CA PRO A 83 -23.02 -10.77 0.48
C PRO A 83 -23.03 -9.57 -0.46
N SER A 84 -22.13 -8.61 -0.21
CA SER A 84 -21.59 -7.84 -1.31
C SER A 84 -20.97 -8.84 -2.26
N SER A 85 -21.49 -8.93 -3.49
CA SER A 85 -20.92 -9.77 -4.55
C SER A 85 -19.49 -9.33 -4.94
N GLN A 86 -19.01 -8.21 -4.40
CA GLN A 86 -17.66 -7.70 -4.58
C GLN A 86 -16.88 -7.71 -3.26
N VAL A 87 -15.65 -8.21 -3.32
CA VAL A 87 -14.67 -8.01 -2.26
C VAL A 87 -14.36 -6.53 -2.15
N ALA A 88 -14.50 -5.95 -0.96
CA ALA A 88 -14.06 -4.59 -0.70
C ALA A 88 -12.53 -4.59 -0.67
N ASN A 89 -11.90 -3.98 -1.67
CA ASN A 89 -10.44 -3.91 -1.75
C ASN A 89 -9.97 -2.61 -2.44
N ASP A 90 -10.75 -1.55 -2.23
CA ASP A 90 -10.52 -0.23 -2.80
C ASP A 90 -9.11 0.27 -2.53
N LEU A 91 -8.51 0.89 -3.55
CA LEU A 91 -7.32 1.70 -3.35
C LEU A 91 -7.69 2.82 -2.38
N THR A 92 -7.13 2.78 -1.18
CA THR A 92 -7.37 3.77 -0.13
C THR A 92 -6.12 4.62 0.03
N VAL A 93 -6.29 5.94 -0.03
CA VAL A 93 -5.24 6.91 0.27
C VAL A 93 -5.53 7.51 1.63
N PHE A 94 -4.64 7.24 2.57
CA PHE A 94 -4.67 7.75 3.93
C PHE A 94 -3.69 8.90 4.09
N ASP A 95 -4.13 9.96 4.75
CA ASP A 95 -3.28 11.06 5.19
C ASP A 95 -3.03 10.94 6.71
N PRO A 96 -1.81 10.55 7.10
CA PRO A 96 -1.43 10.41 8.50
C PRO A 96 -1.41 11.71 9.28
N ASN A 97 -1.26 12.87 8.62
CA ASN A 97 -1.24 14.16 9.30
C ASN A 97 -2.64 14.58 9.76
N THR A 98 -3.66 14.19 9.00
CA THR A 98 -5.06 14.47 9.33
C THR A 98 -5.78 13.29 9.96
N GLY A 99 -5.19 12.09 9.90
CA GLY A 99 -5.81 10.85 10.37
C GLY A 99 -7.03 10.45 9.53
N LYS A 100 -7.09 10.83 8.25
CA LYS A 100 -8.28 10.65 7.40
C LYS A 100 -7.96 9.90 6.12
N VAL A 101 -8.95 9.16 5.63
CA VAL A 101 -8.98 8.74 4.22
C VAL A 101 -9.26 9.97 3.37
N VAL A 102 -8.34 10.32 2.49
CA VAL A 102 -8.45 11.48 1.59
C VAL A 102 -8.91 11.08 0.19
N GLN A 103 -8.81 9.79 -0.14
CA GLN A 103 -9.30 9.26 -1.41
C GLN A 103 -9.58 7.77 -1.29
N GLN A 104 -10.63 7.32 -1.98
CA GLN A 104 -10.86 5.91 -2.29
C GLN A 104 -11.11 5.75 -3.78
N THR A 105 -10.65 4.65 -4.35
CA THR A 105 -10.89 4.30 -5.75
C THR A 105 -11.24 2.84 -5.84
N VAL A 106 -12.43 2.57 -6.39
CA VAL A 106 -12.95 1.21 -6.54
C VAL A 106 -11.95 0.36 -7.31
N ALA A 107 -11.70 -0.84 -6.79
CA ALA A 107 -10.76 -1.73 -7.43
C ALA A 107 -11.29 -2.29 -8.75
N SER A 108 -10.43 -2.33 -9.78
CA SER A 108 -10.70 -3.12 -10.98
C SER A 108 -10.14 -4.52 -10.84
N GLN A 109 -10.59 -5.45 -11.69
CA GLN A 109 -10.03 -6.81 -11.78
C GLN A 109 -8.50 -6.83 -11.92
N HIS A 110 -7.87 -5.77 -12.45
CA HIS A 110 -6.43 -5.73 -12.69
C HIS A 110 -5.57 -5.41 -11.47
N PHE A 111 -6.14 -4.82 -10.42
CA PHE A 111 -5.40 -4.45 -9.20
C PHE A 111 -6.12 -4.86 -7.91
N ASN A 112 -7.22 -5.60 -8.04
CA ASN A 112 -7.83 -6.35 -6.96
C ASN A 112 -7.00 -7.60 -6.67
N THR A 113 -6.02 -7.47 -5.79
CA THR A 113 -5.04 -8.53 -5.54
C THR A 113 -4.77 -8.68 -4.06
N THR A 114 -4.53 -9.90 -3.60
CA THR A 114 -4.16 -10.23 -2.22
C THR A 114 -2.77 -10.86 -2.18
N GLY A 115 -2.01 -10.57 -1.13
CA GLY A 115 -0.62 -11.01 -1.00
C GLY A 115 0.32 -10.34 -2.01
N SER A 116 -0.07 -9.18 -2.54
CA SER A 116 0.76 -8.38 -3.43
C SER A 116 1.90 -7.70 -2.69
N SER A 117 2.96 -7.37 -3.42
CA SER A 117 4.02 -6.49 -2.93
C SER A 117 3.95 -5.18 -3.70
N ALA A 118 4.16 -4.06 -3.02
CA ALA A 118 4.22 -2.75 -3.67
C ALA A 118 5.42 -1.96 -3.19
N VAL A 119 5.92 -1.08 -4.05
CA VAL A 119 6.99 -0.12 -3.71
C VAL A 119 6.69 1.25 -4.29
N TRP A 120 7.17 2.29 -3.60
CA TRP A 120 7.18 3.64 -4.15
C TRP A 120 8.38 3.86 -5.08
N SER A 121 8.14 4.45 -6.26
CA SER A 121 9.19 4.89 -7.17
C SER A 121 9.38 6.41 -7.06
N THR A 122 10.41 6.86 -6.33
CA THR A 122 10.71 8.30 -6.17
C THR A 122 10.99 8.98 -7.50
N ARG A 123 11.68 8.29 -8.41
CA ARG A 123 11.99 8.81 -9.76
C ARG A 123 10.74 9.04 -10.61
N ARG A 124 9.74 8.16 -10.49
CA ARG A 124 8.53 8.16 -11.32
C ARG A 124 7.34 8.82 -10.63
N LYS A 125 7.43 9.04 -9.31
CA LYS A 125 6.35 9.51 -8.43
C LYS A 125 5.11 8.63 -8.59
N SER A 126 5.31 7.33 -8.44
CA SER A 126 4.30 6.31 -8.71
C SER A 126 4.45 5.12 -7.79
N VAL A 127 3.36 4.36 -7.63
CA VAL A 127 3.38 3.06 -6.96
C VAL A 127 3.59 1.97 -8.00
N LEU A 128 4.57 1.09 -7.75
CA LEU A 128 4.76 -0.12 -8.53
C LEU A 128 4.18 -1.29 -7.74
N LEU A 129 3.24 -2.01 -8.34
CA LEU A 129 2.55 -3.15 -7.77
C LEU A 129 3.01 -4.42 -8.48
N PHE A 130 3.60 -5.32 -7.71
CA PHE A 130 3.97 -6.67 -8.12
C PHE A 130 2.83 -7.59 -7.70
N HIS A 131 2.19 -8.22 -8.69
CA HIS A 131 1.01 -9.05 -8.48
C HIS A 131 1.20 -10.05 -7.33
N GLY A 132 0.16 -10.18 -6.53
CA GLY A 132 0.08 -11.13 -5.44
C GLY A 132 -0.33 -12.52 -5.88
N TRP A 133 -0.70 -13.32 -4.89
CA TRP A 133 -1.04 -14.72 -5.08
C TRP A 133 -2.44 -14.88 -5.70
N SER A 134 -3.38 -14.00 -5.36
CA SER A 134 -4.77 -14.18 -5.80
C SER A 134 -5.56 -12.90 -6.04
N ILE A 135 -6.58 -12.98 -6.91
CA ILE A 135 -7.66 -11.99 -7.04
C ILE A 135 -8.85 -12.53 -6.26
N ALA A 136 -9.45 -11.68 -5.43
CA ALA A 136 -10.70 -12.01 -4.75
C ALA A 136 -11.85 -11.36 -5.54
N THR A 137 -12.48 -12.09 -6.44
CA THR A 137 -13.57 -11.58 -7.32
C THR A 137 -14.91 -11.54 -6.59
N SER A 138 -15.10 -12.41 -5.60
CA SER A 138 -16.22 -12.43 -4.65
C SER A 138 -15.79 -13.02 -3.30
N ILE A 139 -16.69 -13.04 -2.32
CA ILE A 139 -16.43 -13.68 -1.01
C ILE A 139 -16.15 -15.18 -1.11
N ASP A 140 -16.60 -15.85 -2.17
CA ASP A 140 -16.50 -17.30 -2.36
C ASP A 140 -15.49 -17.69 -3.46
N GLU A 141 -14.88 -16.69 -4.12
CA GLU A 141 -14.09 -16.90 -5.34
C GLU A 141 -12.73 -16.19 -5.26
N ILE A 142 -11.70 -17.01 -5.01
CA ILE A 142 -10.29 -16.60 -4.98
C ILE A 142 -9.58 -17.33 -6.12
N TYR A 143 -9.09 -16.59 -7.11
CA TYR A 143 -8.31 -17.16 -8.21
C TYR A 143 -6.82 -16.91 -8.02
N GLY A 144 -6.01 -17.94 -8.23
CA GLY A 144 -4.56 -17.78 -8.36
C GLY A 144 -4.22 -16.90 -9.57
N ILE A 145 -3.35 -15.90 -9.40
CA ILE A 145 -2.94 -15.01 -10.48
C ILE A 145 -1.68 -15.56 -11.17
N VAL A 146 -1.70 -15.62 -12.49
CA VAL A 146 -0.46 -15.67 -13.26
C VAL A 146 0.16 -14.27 -13.23
N GLN A 147 1.36 -14.13 -12.65
CA GLN A 147 2.07 -12.84 -12.63
C GLN A 147 2.39 -12.40 -14.08
N THR A 148 1.61 -11.46 -14.60
CA THR A 148 1.69 -10.97 -15.99
C THR A 148 2.49 -9.66 -16.11
N GLY A 149 3.33 -9.34 -15.12
CA GLY A 149 4.19 -8.15 -15.13
C GLY A 149 4.00 -7.24 -13.91
N VAL A 150 4.50 -6.02 -14.00
CA VAL A 150 4.41 -4.99 -12.95
C VAL A 150 3.35 -3.97 -13.34
N LYS A 151 2.42 -3.65 -12.42
CA LYS A 151 1.46 -2.57 -12.61
C LYS A 151 2.01 -1.28 -12.00
N GLU A 152 1.67 -0.15 -12.61
CA GLU A 152 2.07 1.15 -12.12
C GLU A 152 0.86 2.06 -11.94
N LEU A 153 0.71 2.61 -10.74
CA LEU A 153 -0.24 3.69 -10.44
C LEU A 153 0.49 5.02 -10.52
N ASN A 154 0.15 5.83 -11.51
CA ASN A 154 0.52 7.24 -11.51
C ASN A 154 -0.40 7.97 -10.53
N VAL A 155 0.15 8.51 -9.44
CA VAL A 155 -0.66 9.12 -8.37
C VAL A 155 -1.23 10.49 -8.75
N THR A 156 -0.62 11.18 -9.72
CA THR A 156 -1.08 12.48 -10.21
C THR A 156 -2.28 12.30 -11.13
N SER A 157 -2.18 11.42 -12.14
CA SER A 157 -3.28 11.15 -13.06
C SER A 157 -4.30 10.15 -12.49
N ARG A 158 -3.95 9.43 -11.41
CA ARG A 158 -4.75 8.40 -10.76
C ARG A 158 -5.13 7.25 -11.70
N THR A 159 -4.22 6.92 -12.61
CA THR A 159 -4.42 5.89 -13.62
C THR A 159 -3.45 4.75 -13.43
N TRP A 160 -3.97 3.53 -13.53
CA TRP A 160 -3.16 2.31 -13.61
C TRP A 160 -2.69 2.06 -15.04
N SER A 161 -1.48 1.54 -15.16
CA SER A 161 -0.89 1.13 -16.43
C SER A 161 -0.01 -0.11 -16.24
N ASN A 162 0.21 -0.86 -17.33
CA ASN A 162 1.23 -1.90 -17.34
C ASN A 162 2.60 -1.25 -17.53
N MET A 163 3.57 -1.61 -16.69
CA MET A 163 4.95 -1.28 -17.01
C MET A 163 5.36 -2.04 -18.28
N PRO A 164 6.07 -1.37 -19.22
CA PRO A 164 6.62 -2.06 -20.37
C PRO A 164 7.50 -3.20 -19.87
N GLU A 165 7.23 -4.42 -20.30
CA GLU A 165 8.10 -5.55 -20.01
C GLU A 165 9.47 -5.24 -20.61
N ALA A 166 10.49 -5.08 -19.74
CA ALA A 166 11.86 -5.23 -20.21
C ALA A 166 11.95 -6.65 -20.81
N ARG A 167 12.55 -6.78 -22.00
CA ARG A 167 12.66 -8.04 -22.77
C ARG A 167 13.55 -9.10 -22.11
N CYS A 168 13.34 -9.37 -20.82
CA CYS A 168 13.92 -10.46 -20.08
C CYS A 168 12.74 -11.20 -19.46
N GLY A 169 12.45 -12.41 -19.97
CA GLY A 169 11.32 -13.24 -19.56
C GLY A 169 11.26 -13.50 -18.05
N PRO A 170 10.16 -14.11 -17.57
CA PRO A 170 9.87 -14.25 -16.15
C PRO A 170 10.99 -15.01 -15.42
N ARG A 171 11.81 -14.28 -14.66
CA ARG A 171 12.52 -14.86 -13.52
C ARG A 171 11.70 -14.58 -12.28
N LYS A 172 11.38 -15.63 -11.54
CA LYS A 172 10.93 -15.50 -10.15
C LYS A 172 12.03 -14.79 -9.38
N ILE A 173 11.85 -13.51 -9.08
CA ILE A 173 12.76 -12.74 -8.23
C ILE A 173 11.91 -12.26 -7.06
N ASN A 174 12.04 -12.95 -5.93
CA ASN A 174 11.51 -12.49 -4.64
C ASN A 174 12.59 -11.75 -3.83
N ASP A 175 13.58 -11.14 -4.50
CA ASP A 175 14.68 -10.45 -3.83
C ASP A 175 15.10 -9.19 -4.59
N PHE A 176 15.09 -8.04 -3.90
CA PHE A 176 15.57 -6.78 -4.47
C PHE A 176 17.11 -6.75 -4.40
N ALA A 177 17.76 -6.64 -5.56
CA ALA A 177 19.18 -6.29 -5.64
C ALA A 177 19.36 -4.77 -5.67
N TYR A 178 20.21 -4.24 -4.78
CA TYR A 178 20.75 -2.89 -4.89
C TYR A 178 21.82 -2.87 -5.99
N VAL A 179 21.57 -2.18 -7.10
CA VAL A 179 22.60 -1.91 -8.12
C VAL A 179 23.09 -0.48 -7.93
N HIS A 180 24.26 -0.32 -7.32
CA HIS A 180 24.99 0.94 -7.31
C HIS A 180 25.59 1.18 -8.70
N VAL A 181 25.10 2.19 -9.42
CA VAL A 181 25.78 2.69 -10.61
C VAL A 181 26.67 3.84 -10.17
N SER A 182 27.97 3.58 -10.00
CA SER A 182 28.96 4.63 -9.82
C SER A 182 29.09 5.42 -11.13
N ARG A 183 29.12 6.76 -11.03
CA ARG A 183 29.38 7.62 -12.19
C ARG A 183 30.84 7.47 -12.63
N PRO A 184 31.15 7.43 -13.94
CA PRO A 184 32.52 7.61 -14.40
C PRO A 184 32.99 9.02 -14.02
N ARG A 185 34.27 9.13 -13.64
CA ARG A 185 34.94 10.40 -13.31
C ARG A 185 35.02 11.32 -14.52
#